data_AF-A0AAN9IGH9-F1
#
_entry.id   AF-A0AAN9IGH9-F1
#
_cell.length_a   1.000
_cell.length_b   1.000
_cell.length_c   1.000
_cell.angle_alpha   90.00
_cell.angle_beta   90.00
_cell.angle_gamma   90.00
#
_symmetry.space_group_name_H-M   'P 1'
#
loop_
_entity.id
_entity.type
_entity.pdbx_description
1 polymer ?
#
loop_
_entity_poly.entity_id
_entity_poly.type
_entity_poly.pdbx_seq_one_letter_code
_entity_poly.pdbx_strand_id
1 'polypeptide(L)'
;MPSCETTSLVSKCTVFPDQKSTLGHLKLSVSDLPMLSCHYIQKGCLFTPHPSLPSNSLIPLLKSSLSRTLSVFPPLAGRFTTDSAGYVYITCNDAGVDFLHANATGYKICDLLSPLDISPSFKEFFTFDRKVSYSGHSSPLLAVQVTELADGVFIGCAVNHAVTDGTSFWNFFNTFAQVTRGASKSLYKVPDFTRDNILISNAVLRLPEGGPKVTFNADAPLRERIFSFSRESIQKLKSIANNRKWTDANNAVELIMKQSNDYNIQKENGKVASSIFDSWFKIGVNSNSKPQNAVETVEISSFQSLCALLWRAVTRARKLHPSKTTTFRMAVNCRHRLEPRLESYYFGNAIQSIPTYASAGEVLSRDLRWCAEQLNKNVRAHDDSVVRKYVEDWEKNPRVFPLGNPDGASITMGSSPRFPMYDNDFGWGRPLAVRSGKANKFDGKISAFPGRDGSGTVDLEVVLAPETMEGVESDAEFMLYATPQL
;
A
#
# COMPACT_ATOMS: atom_id res chain seq x y z
N MET A 1 -33.40 19.76 7.74
CA MET A 1 -32.11 19.18 7.31
C MET A 1 -31.10 20.32 7.29
N PRO A 2 -30.02 20.29 8.08
CA PRO A 2 -28.96 21.27 7.90
C PRO A 2 -28.29 20.98 6.56
N SER A 3 -28.05 22.03 5.77
CA SER A 3 -27.34 21.95 4.49
C SER A 3 -26.00 21.24 4.68
N CYS A 4 -25.77 20.15 3.95
CA CYS A 4 -24.47 19.51 3.89
C CYS A 4 -23.49 20.50 3.27
N GLU A 5 -22.62 21.11 4.08
CA GLU A 5 -21.57 21.99 3.57
C GLU A 5 -20.60 21.16 2.72
N THR A 6 -20.60 21.40 1.42
CA THR A 6 -19.79 20.69 0.43
C THR A 6 -18.39 21.27 0.36
N THR A 7 -17.38 20.41 0.14
CA THR A 7 -16.03 20.86 -0.20
C THR A 7 -16.05 21.79 -1.42
N SER A 8 -15.38 22.94 -1.33
CA SER A 8 -15.32 23.94 -2.40
C SER A 8 -13.88 24.08 -2.91
N LEU A 9 -13.71 24.14 -4.24
CA LEU A 9 -12.39 24.38 -4.83
C LEU A 9 -12.06 25.88 -4.75
N VAL A 10 -10.96 26.22 -4.09
CA VAL A 10 -10.47 27.60 -3.96
C VAL A 10 -9.58 27.97 -5.13
N SER A 11 -8.60 27.11 -5.46
CA SER A 11 -7.73 27.33 -6.62
C SER A 11 -7.19 26.03 -7.19
N LYS A 12 -6.84 26.09 -8.48
CA LYS A 12 -6.13 25.04 -9.20
C LYS A 12 -5.00 25.66 -10.01
N CYS A 13 -3.80 25.08 -9.95
CA CYS A 13 -2.68 25.48 -10.81
C CYS A 13 -1.82 24.28 -11.17
N THR A 14 -0.97 24.44 -12.19
CA THR A 14 0.08 23.48 -12.52
C THR A 14 1.36 23.84 -11.77
N VAL A 15 1.97 22.84 -11.11
CA VAL A 15 3.31 22.97 -10.49
C VAL A 15 4.32 22.26 -11.38
N PHE A 16 5.39 22.96 -11.74
CA PHE A 16 6.47 22.46 -12.57
C PHE A 16 7.69 22.12 -11.69
N PRO A 17 8.55 21.18 -12.11
CA PRO A 17 9.83 20.95 -11.43
C PRO A 17 10.69 22.23 -11.44
N ASP A 18 11.44 22.46 -10.37
CA ASP A 18 12.32 23.65 -10.25
C ASP A 18 13.62 23.51 -11.08
N GLN A 19 13.94 22.28 -11.50
CA GLN A 19 15.08 21.97 -12.35
C GLN A 19 14.60 21.18 -13.55
N LYS A 20 15.15 21.49 -14.73
CA LYS A 20 14.84 20.76 -15.96
C LYS A 20 15.30 19.32 -15.85
N SER A 21 14.43 18.38 -16.20
CA SER A 21 14.75 16.96 -16.25
C SER A 21 15.85 16.68 -17.28
N THR A 22 16.84 15.89 -16.89
CA THR A 22 17.80 15.26 -17.82
C THR A 22 17.38 13.84 -18.22
N LEU A 23 16.30 13.34 -17.61
CA LEU A 23 15.77 12.01 -17.87
C LEU A 23 14.95 12.02 -19.17
N GLY A 24 15.18 11.03 -20.03
CA GLY A 24 14.45 10.86 -21.29
C GLY A 24 13.14 10.07 -21.13
N HIS A 25 12.94 9.12 -22.04
CA HIS A 25 11.79 8.20 -21.99
C HIS A 25 12.08 7.02 -21.06
N LEU A 26 11.16 6.71 -20.15
CA LEU A 26 11.17 5.47 -19.38
C LEU A 26 10.14 4.51 -19.96
N LYS A 27 10.59 3.39 -20.51
CA LYS A 27 9.67 2.33 -20.98
C LYS A 27 8.88 1.78 -19.80
N LEU A 28 7.56 1.60 -19.96
CA LEU A 28 6.75 0.93 -18.96
C LEU A 28 7.11 -0.56 -18.92
N SER A 29 7.30 -1.07 -17.71
CA SER A 29 7.63 -2.47 -17.46
C SER A 29 6.41 -3.39 -17.61
N VAL A 30 6.63 -4.70 -17.65
CA VAL A 30 5.59 -5.74 -17.55
C VAL A 30 4.79 -5.67 -16.24
N SER A 31 5.30 -4.98 -15.22
CA SER A 31 4.56 -4.72 -13.97
C SER A 31 3.77 -3.41 -14.02
N ASP A 32 4.19 -2.46 -14.85
CA ASP A 32 3.51 -1.17 -15.04
C ASP A 32 2.34 -1.28 -16.02
N LEU A 33 2.55 -1.95 -17.16
CA LEU A 33 1.58 -2.06 -18.25
C LEU A 33 0.21 -2.59 -17.81
N PRO A 34 0.11 -3.64 -16.94
CA PRO A 34 -1.17 -4.11 -16.45
C PRO A 34 -1.95 -3.06 -15.66
N MET A 35 -1.26 -2.12 -15.01
CA MET A 35 -1.89 -1.08 -14.19
C MET A 35 -2.53 0.03 -15.04
N LEU A 36 -2.35 0.04 -16.37
CA LEU A 36 -3.00 1.01 -17.26
C LEU A 36 -4.54 0.99 -17.16
N SER A 37 -5.14 -0.14 -16.76
CA SER A 37 -6.58 -0.27 -16.51
C SER A 37 -7.02 0.09 -15.09
N CYS A 38 -6.10 0.36 -14.16
CA CYS A 38 -6.41 0.70 -12.77
C CYS A 38 -6.69 2.21 -12.62
N HIS A 39 -7.50 2.58 -11.62
CA HIS A 39 -7.61 3.99 -11.24
C HIS A 39 -6.27 4.50 -10.67
N TYR A 40 -6.05 5.81 -10.73
CA TYR A 40 -4.96 6.48 -10.01
C TYR A 40 -5.01 6.14 -8.53
N ILE A 41 -3.88 5.82 -7.90
CA ILE A 41 -3.80 5.61 -6.45
C ILE A 41 -4.14 6.92 -5.75
N GLN A 42 -5.07 6.87 -4.79
CA GLN A 42 -5.44 8.00 -3.95
C GLN A 42 -5.13 7.70 -2.48
N LYS A 43 -4.15 8.41 -1.91
CA LYS A 43 -3.77 8.32 -0.49
C LYS A 43 -3.42 9.70 0.04
N GLY A 44 -3.83 9.97 1.27
CA GLY A 44 -3.65 11.28 1.89
C GLY A 44 -3.57 11.21 3.40
N CYS A 45 -3.10 12.30 3.98
CA CYS A 45 -2.81 12.43 5.39
C CYS A 45 -3.62 13.59 5.99
N LEU A 46 -4.28 13.32 7.11
CA LEU A 46 -4.98 14.31 7.93
C LEU A 46 -4.04 14.83 9.02
N PHE A 47 -3.97 16.14 9.20
CA PHE A 47 -3.13 16.80 10.20
C PHE A 47 -3.93 17.79 11.03
N THR A 48 -3.47 18.03 12.25
CA THR A 48 -3.82 19.25 12.98
C THR A 48 -3.25 20.48 12.26
N PRO A 49 -3.77 21.68 12.53
CA PRO A 49 -3.25 22.90 11.93
C PRO A 49 -1.81 23.10 12.36
N HIS A 50 -1.01 23.72 11.49
CA HIS A 50 0.35 24.08 11.85
C HIS A 50 0.32 25.16 12.95
N PRO A 51 0.95 24.94 14.13
CA PRO A 51 0.75 25.82 15.30
C PRO A 51 1.31 27.24 15.15
N SER A 52 2.23 27.47 14.21
CA SER A 52 2.99 28.72 14.07
C SER A 52 3.09 29.24 12.63
N LEU A 53 2.45 28.56 11.67
CA LEU A 53 2.46 29.01 10.28
C LEU A 53 1.25 29.90 10.02
N PRO A 54 1.42 31.13 9.48
CA PRO A 54 0.30 31.94 9.04
C PRO A 54 -0.54 31.18 8.01
N SER A 55 -1.86 31.27 8.08
CA SER A 55 -2.80 30.57 7.19
C SER A 55 -2.43 30.73 5.70
N ASN A 56 -2.01 31.93 5.30
CA ASN A 56 -1.69 32.24 3.91
C ASN A 56 -0.32 31.69 3.42
N SER A 57 0.49 31.09 4.31
CA SER A 57 1.85 30.63 3.97
C SER A 57 1.92 29.15 3.61
N LEU A 58 0.93 28.34 4.00
CA LEU A 58 0.95 26.88 3.78
C LEU A 58 0.96 26.51 2.30
N ILE A 59 0.04 27.11 1.53
CA ILE A 59 -0.13 26.79 0.12
C ILE A 59 1.12 27.17 -0.71
N PRO A 60 1.70 28.38 -0.59
CA PRO A 60 2.97 28.70 -1.25
C PRO A 60 4.12 27.77 -0.85
N LEU A 61 4.24 27.44 0.43
CA LEU A 61 5.27 26.53 0.94
C LEU A 61 5.16 25.14 0.31
N LEU A 62 3.95 24.57 0.28
CA LEU A 62 3.70 23.26 -0.31
C LEU A 62 3.93 23.26 -1.83
N LYS A 63 3.53 24.31 -2.55
CA LYS A 63 3.80 24.45 -3.99
C LYS A 63 5.31 24.50 -4.30
N SER A 64 6.06 25.33 -3.57
CA SER A 64 7.52 25.44 -3.72
C SER A 64 8.23 24.12 -3.38
N SER A 65 7.76 23.44 -2.34
CA SER A 65 8.32 22.15 -1.92
C SER A 65 7.99 21.03 -2.90
N LEU A 66 6.79 21.05 -3.49
CA LEU A 66 6.40 20.11 -4.54
C LEU A 66 7.25 20.33 -5.79
N SER A 67 7.46 21.58 -6.21
CA SER A 67 8.32 21.93 -7.35
C SER A 67 9.74 21.35 -7.19
N ARG A 68 10.35 21.52 -6.02
CA ARG A 68 11.66 20.93 -5.69
C ARG A 68 11.65 19.40 -5.62
N THR A 69 10.56 18.81 -5.14
CA THR A 69 10.40 17.36 -5.07
C THR A 69 10.26 16.75 -6.46
N LEU A 70 9.57 17.40 -7.39
CA LEU A 70 9.40 16.92 -8.76
C LEU A 70 10.72 16.81 -9.52
N SER A 71 11.71 17.64 -9.20
CA SER A 71 13.06 17.51 -9.75
C SER A 71 13.79 16.25 -9.26
N VAL A 72 13.40 15.70 -8.12
CA VAL A 72 13.88 14.39 -7.63
C VAL A 72 13.08 13.23 -8.25
N PHE A 73 11.83 13.48 -8.66
CA PHE A 73 10.95 12.51 -9.29
C PHE A 73 10.45 12.97 -10.68
N PRO A 74 11.34 13.17 -11.68
CA PRO A 74 10.94 13.69 -12.99
C PRO A 74 9.79 12.94 -13.68
N PRO A 75 9.69 11.59 -13.59
CA PRO A 75 8.59 10.86 -14.21
C PRO A 75 7.19 11.32 -13.77
N LEU A 76 7.03 11.86 -12.55
CA LEU A 76 5.74 12.31 -12.05
C LEU A 76 5.25 13.61 -12.71
N ALA A 77 6.18 14.44 -13.22
CA ALA A 77 5.87 15.63 -14.00
C ALA A 77 5.74 15.35 -15.51
N GLY A 78 5.93 14.09 -15.94
CA GLY A 78 5.86 13.67 -17.34
C GLY A 78 4.45 13.40 -17.87
N ARG A 79 4.39 12.81 -19.07
CA ARG A 79 3.17 12.27 -19.70
C ARG A 79 3.46 10.91 -20.33
N PHE A 80 2.43 10.10 -20.52
CA PHE A 80 2.58 8.90 -21.34
C PHE A 80 2.68 9.25 -22.82
N THR A 81 3.48 8.47 -23.53
CA THR A 81 3.59 8.48 -24.99
C THR A 81 3.61 7.04 -25.48
N THR A 82 2.93 6.76 -26.58
CA THR A 82 2.98 5.46 -27.25
C THR A 82 3.70 5.64 -28.58
N ASP A 83 4.72 4.83 -28.85
CA ASP A 83 5.44 4.87 -30.13
C ASP A 83 4.70 4.10 -31.25
N SER A 84 5.25 4.15 -32.47
CA SER A 84 4.67 3.47 -33.63
C SER A 84 4.67 1.94 -33.53
N ALA A 85 5.50 1.36 -32.66
CA ALA A 85 5.52 -0.07 -32.36
C ALA A 85 4.52 -0.46 -31.25
N GLY A 86 3.87 0.52 -30.60
CA GLY A 86 2.90 0.31 -29.54
C GLY A 86 3.49 0.24 -28.13
N TYR A 87 4.78 0.55 -27.96
CA TYR A 87 5.38 0.61 -26.62
C TYR A 87 4.97 1.91 -25.92
N VAL A 88 4.60 1.79 -24.66
CA VAL A 88 4.22 2.93 -23.80
C VAL A 88 5.42 3.35 -22.96
N TYR A 89 5.68 4.65 -22.94
CA TYR A 89 6.75 5.27 -22.15
C TYR A 89 6.19 6.37 -21.25
N ILE A 90 6.89 6.63 -20.14
CA ILE A 90 6.80 7.92 -19.46
C ILE A 90 7.82 8.85 -20.12
N THR A 91 7.33 9.89 -20.78
CA THR A 91 8.16 10.98 -21.28
C THR A 91 8.32 12.02 -20.18
N CYS A 92 9.53 12.17 -19.65
CA CYS A 92 9.85 13.15 -18.62
C CYS A 92 10.04 14.54 -19.24
N ASN A 93 8.96 15.12 -19.74
CA ASN A 93 8.91 16.40 -20.46
C ASN A 93 8.60 17.62 -19.59
N ASP A 94 8.70 17.49 -18.26
CA ASP A 94 8.42 18.56 -17.31
C ASP A 94 7.05 19.25 -17.51
N ALA A 95 6.04 18.53 -18.02
CA ALA A 95 4.69 19.06 -18.26
C ALA A 95 3.91 19.41 -16.97
N GLY A 96 4.52 19.19 -15.80
CA GLY A 96 4.01 19.57 -14.49
C GLY A 96 2.86 18.71 -14.00
N VAL A 97 2.41 19.03 -12.79
CA VAL A 97 1.42 18.28 -12.02
C VAL A 97 0.29 19.20 -11.54
N ASP A 98 -0.90 18.65 -11.32
CA ASP A 98 -2.01 19.44 -10.80
C ASP A 98 -1.83 19.70 -9.29
N PHE A 99 -1.94 20.95 -8.86
CA PHE A 99 -2.03 21.33 -7.46
C PHE A 99 -3.38 22.02 -7.21
N LEU A 100 -4.15 21.50 -6.27
CA LEU A 100 -5.46 22.01 -5.91
C LEU A 100 -5.46 22.47 -4.45
N HIS A 101 -6.13 23.58 -4.20
CA HIS A 101 -6.44 24.06 -2.86
C HIS A 101 -7.96 24.11 -2.73
N ALA A 102 -8.48 23.41 -1.73
CA ALA A 102 -9.90 23.32 -1.44
C ALA A 102 -10.19 23.77 -0.01
N ASN A 103 -11.40 24.29 0.19
CA ASN A 103 -11.92 24.68 1.48
C ASN A 103 -13.08 23.76 1.87
N ALA A 104 -12.99 23.17 3.05
CA ALA A 104 -13.99 22.30 3.64
C ALA A 104 -14.11 22.61 5.15
N THR A 105 -14.12 23.90 5.51
CA THR A 105 -14.24 24.41 6.88
C THR A 105 -15.52 24.00 7.61
N GLY A 106 -16.51 23.45 6.91
CA GLY A 106 -17.68 22.81 7.52
C GLY A 106 -17.38 21.50 8.24
N TYR A 107 -16.20 20.90 8.01
CA TYR A 107 -15.79 19.64 8.64
C TYR A 107 -14.74 19.90 9.72
N LYS A 108 -14.92 19.25 10.88
CA LYS A 108 -13.88 19.13 11.91
C LYS A 108 -13.22 17.76 11.86
N ILE A 109 -11.99 17.67 12.37
CA ILE A 109 -11.25 16.42 12.50
C ILE A 109 -12.06 15.39 13.28
N CYS A 110 -12.69 15.77 14.40
CA CYS A 110 -13.49 14.85 15.21
C CYS A 110 -14.68 14.28 14.42
N ASP A 111 -15.34 15.09 13.60
CA ASP A 111 -16.51 14.68 12.81
C ASP A 111 -16.11 13.74 11.68
N LEU A 112 -14.90 13.88 11.15
CA LEU A 112 -14.36 12.99 10.11
C LEU A 112 -13.88 11.65 10.65
N LEU A 113 -13.43 11.61 11.91
CA LEU A 113 -12.86 10.40 12.52
C LEU A 113 -13.87 9.61 13.36
N SER A 114 -14.90 10.25 13.92
CA SER A 114 -15.92 9.63 14.79
C SER A 114 -16.89 8.61 14.16
N PRO A 115 -17.13 8.58 12.84
CA PRO A 115 -18.03 7.57 12.27
C PRO A 115 -17.34 6.20 12.18
N LEU A 116 -18.12 5.14 12.46
CA LEU A 116 -17.64 3.75 12.34
C LEU A 116 -17.21 3.40 10.91
N ASP A 117 -17.97 3.89 9.91
CA ASP A 117 -17.59 3.79 8.50
C ASP A 117 -16.71 4.98 8.15
N ILE A 118 -15.73 4.78 7.25
CA ILE A 118 -14.90 5.89 6.79
C ILE A 118 -15.82 6.97 6.20
N SER A 119 -15.74 8.18 6.76
CA SER A 119 -16.54 9.30 6.31
C SER A 119 -16.43 9.50 4.78
N PRO A 120 -17.56 9.57 4.05
CA PRO A 120 -17.54 9.77 2.60
C PRO A 120 -16.93 11.11 2.20
N SER A 121 -16.86 12.09 3.12
CA SER A 121 -16.24 13.40 2.87
C SER A 121 -14.75 13.30 2.54
N PHE A 122 -14.03 12.28 3.05
CA PHE A 122 -12.63 12.05 2.64
C PHE A 122 -12.49 11.85 1.13
N LYS A 123 -13.54 11.42 0.43
CA LYS A 123 -13.53 11.23 -1.02
C LYS A 123 -13.48 12.54 -1.79
N GLU A 124 -14.00 13.63 -1.21
CA GLU A 124 -13.95 14.98 -1.78
C GLU A 124 -12.57 15.63 -1.60
N PHE A 125 -11.75 15.11 -0.70
CA PHE A 125 -10.41 15.64 -0.42
C PHE A 125 -9.33 15.11 -1.39
N PHE A 126 -9.77 14.45 -2.46
CA PHE A 126 -8.93 13.96 -3.55
C PHE A 126 -9.45 14.46 -4.89
N THR A 127 -8.53 14.73 -5.82
CA THR A 127 -8.85 14.93 -7.23
C THR A 127 -8.67 13.65 -8.04
N PHE A 128 -8.95 13.72 -9.35
CA PHE A 128 -8.84 12.60 -10.29
C PHE A 128 -9.74 11.42 -9.89
N ASP A 129 -10.96 11.72 -9.44
CA ASP A 129 -11.94 10.70 -9.09
C ASP A 129 -12.14 9.74 -10.27
N ARG A 130 -11.97 8.44 -9.98
CA ARG A 130 -12.06 7.33 -10.94
C ARG A 130 -11.23 7.49 -12.22
N LYS A 131 -10.20 8.35 -12.22
CA LYS A 131 -9.33 8.53 -13.38
C LYS A 131 -8.55 7.24 -13.64
N VAL A 132 -8.66 6.68 -14.84
CA VAL A 132 -7.95 5.48 -15.27
C VAL A 132 -6.52 5.82 -15.66
N SER A 133 -5.56 4.97 -15.30
CA SER A 133 -4.13 5.21 -15.49
C SER A 133 -3.77 5.47 -16.97
N TYR A 134 -4.42 4.83 -17.93
CA TYR A 134 -4.20 5.11 -19.36
C TYR A 134 -4.39 6.59 -19.74
N SER A 135 -5.21 7.35 -19.01
CA SER A 135 -5.39 8.79 -19.22
C SER A 135 -4.11 9.61 -19.01
N GLY A 136 -3.02 9.01 -18.49
CA GLY A 136 -1.71 9.66 -18.39
C GLY A 136 -1.10 10.16 -19.71
N HIS A 137 -1.66 9.75 -20.85
CA HIS A 137 -1.33 10.32 -22.17
C HIS A 137 -1.75 11.78 -22.30
N SER A 138 -2.89 12.16 -21.73
CA SER A 138 -3.48 13.50 -21.86
C SER A 138 -3.65 14.23 -20.53
N SER A 139 -3.50 13.53 -19.40
CA SER A 139 -3.63 14.06 -18.04
C SER A 139 -2.29 14.06 -17.30
N PRO A 140 -2.11 14.94 -16.29
CA PRO A 140 -1.02 14.81 -15.33
C PRO A 140 -0.95 13.42 -14.70
N LEU A 141 0.27 12.94 -14.47
CA LEU A 141 0.53 11.65 -13.82
C LEU A 141 0.41 11.74 -12.29
N LEU A 142 0.43 12.96 -11.75
CA LEU A 142 0.31 13.26 -10.33
C LEU A 142 -0.61 14.47 -10.13
N ALA A 143 -1.33 14.46 -9.01
CA ALA A 143 -1.94 15.65 -8.44
C ALA A 143 -1.86 15.66 -6.92
N VAL A 144 -1.74 16.85 -6.34
CA VAL A 144 -1.82 17.09 -4.90
C VAL A 144 -2.99 18.02 -4.62
N GLN A 145 -3.86 17.64 -3.69
CA GLN A 145 -4.93 18.49 -3.18
C GLN A 145 -4.71 18.77 -1.71
N VAL A 146 -4.69 20.05 -1.35
CA VAL A 146 -4.66 20.52 0.04
C VAL A 146 -6.05 21.01 0.38
N THR A 147 -6.69 20.37 1.36
CA THR A 147 -8.04 20.74 1.81
C THR A 147 -7.97 21.28 3.23
N GLU A 148 -8.36 22.54 3.41
CA GLU A 148 -8.45 23.19 4.71
C GLU A 148 -9.77 22.81 5.41
N LEU A 149 -9.69 22.42 6.67
CA LEU A 149 -10.81 22.05 7.53
C LEU A 149 -11.00 23.13 8.61
N ALA A 150 -12.06 23.03 9.43
CA ALA A 150 -12.29 24.01 10.51
C ALA A 150 -11.14 24.02 11.53
N ASP A 151 -10.55 22.85 11.79
CA ASP A 151 -9.53 22.62 12.81
C ASP A 151 -8.40 21.72 12.30
N GLY A 152 -8.16 21.67 10.98
CA GLY A 152 -7.17 20.75 10.40
C GLY A 152 -6.84 21.01 8.94
N VAL A 153 -5.96 20.18 8.40
CA VAL A 153 -5.64 20.15 6.97
C VAL A 153 -5.52 18.71 6.49
N PHE A 154 -6.06 18.43 5.31
CA PHE A 154 -5.87 17.17 4.62
C PHE A 154 -5.00 17.38 3.38
N ILE A 155 -3.91 16.61 3.27
CA ILE A 155 -3.05 16.59 2.08
C ILE A 155 -3.31 15.28 1.34
N GLY A 156 -4.12 15.34 0.30
CA GLY A 156 -4.45 14.24 -0.59
C GLY A 156 -3.52 14.19 -1.80
N CYS A 157 -3.13 13.00 -2.22
CA CYS A 157 -2.35 12.77 -3.43
C CYS A 157 -3.06 11.75 -4.32
N ALA A 158 -3.13 12.05 -5.62
CA ALA A 158 -3.61 11.15 -6.66
C ALA A 158 -2.48 10.90 -7.67
N VAL A 159 -2.00 9.66 -7.79
CA VAL A 159 -0.88 9.29 -8.67
C VAL A 159 -1.25 8.15 -9.62
N ASN A 160 -0.77 8.21 -10.85
CA ASN A 160 -1.00 7.18 -11.85
C ASN A 160 -0.43 5.82 -11.40
N HIS A 161 -1.27 4.78 -11.39
CA HIS A 161 -0.86 3.47 -10.85
C HIS A 161 0.12 2.74 -11.79
N ALA A 162 0.11 3.04 -13.09
CA ALA A 162 1.13 2.54 -14.02
C ALA A 162 2.49 3.24 -13.88
N VAL A 163 2.60 4.27 -13.02
CA VAL A 163 3.87 4.97 -12.74
C VAL A 163 4.44 4.58 -11.38
N THR A 164 3.60 4.23 -10.41
CA THR A 164 4.04 3.93 -9.04
C THR A 164 3.28 2.75 -8.44
N ASP A 165 4.02 1.90 -7.70
CA ASP A 165 3.43 1.03 -6.67
C ASP A 165 3.48 1.72 -5.29
N GLY A 166 3.02 1.01 -4.24
CA GLY A 166 3.02 1.54 -2.88
C GLY A 166 4.42 1.93 -2.36
N THR A 167 5.48 1.25 -2.78
CA THR A 167 6.85 1.57 -2.37
C THR A 167 7.31 2.88 -3.02
N SER A 168 7.14 3.03 -4.33
CA SER A 168 7.50 4.27 -5.03
C SER A 168 6.62 5.46 -4.61
N PHE A 169 5.33 5.24 -4.37
CA PHE A 169 4.41 6.27 -3.89
C PHE A 169 4.83 6.84 -2.53
N TRP A 170 5.05 5.97 -1.54
CA TRP A 170 5.44 6.44 -0.21
C TRP A 170 6.86 6.99 -0.17
N ASN A 171 7.74 6.59 -1.10
CA ASN A 171 9.01 7.28 -1.27
C ASN A 171 8.78 8.75 -1.64
N PHE A 172 8.02 9.00 -2.72
CA PHE A 172 7.68 10.35 -3.16
C PHE A 172 7.00 11.19 -2.06
N PHE A 173 5.95 10.66 -1.42
CA PHE A 173 5.17 11.43 -0.44
C PHE A 173 6.02 11.78 0.80
N ASN A 174 6.89 10.88 1.27
CA ASN A 174 7.81 11.16 2.36
C ASN A 174 8.90 12.16 1.95
N THR A 175 9.44 12.06 0.73
CA THR A 175 10.39 13.08 0.24
C THR A 175 9.72 14.44 0.14
N PHE A 176 8.45 14.51 -0.30
CA PHE A 176 7.69 15.76 -0.33
C PHE A 176 7.55 16.40 1.06
N ALA A 177 7.24 15.59 2.08
CA ALA A 177 7.21 16.03 3.47
C ALA A 177 8.60 16.52 3.95
N GLN A 178 9.67 15.77 3.65
CA GLN A 178 11.05 16.12 3.99
C GLN A 178 11.52 17.43 3.36
N VAL A 179 11.23 17.64 2.07
CA VAL A 179 11.56 18.88 1.34
C VAL A 179 10.79 20.06 1.94
N THR A 180 9.54 19.83 2.36
CA THR A 180 8.69 20.88 2.95
C THR A 180 9.26 21.40 4.27
N ARG A 181 9.78 20.52 5.13
CA ARG A 181 10.46 20.90 6.38
C ARG A 181 11.92 21.38 6.20
N GLY A 182 12.39 21.50 4.96
CA GLY A 182 13.74 22.00 4.66
C GLY A 182 14.87 21.00 4.88
N ALA A 183 14.60 19.69 4.80
CA ALA A 183 15.64 18.67 4.92
C ALA A 183 16.70 18.80 3.80
N SER A 184 17.94 18.38 4.09
CA SER A 184 19.01 18.32 3.09
C SER A 184 18.77 17.20 2.08
N LYS A 185 19.24 17.39 0.83
CA LYS A 185 19.18 16.38 -0.24
C LYS A 185 19.81 15.04 0.14
N SER A 186 20.81 15.05 1.03
CA SER A 186 21.49 13.82 1.50
C SER A 186 20.59 12.90 2.34
N LEU A 187 19.44 13.38 2.80
CA LEU A 187 18.48 12.59 3.57
C LEU A 187 17.42 11.92 2.69
N TYR A 188 17.37 12.25 1.40
CA TYR A 188 16.37 11.73 0.49
C TYR A 188 16.71 10.31 0.05
N LYS A 189 15.69 9.47 -0.01
CA LYS A 189 15.77 8.13 -0.60
C LYS A 189 15.64 8.27 -2.11
N VAL A 190 16.76 8.52 -2.79
CA VAL A 190 16.78 8.83 -4.23
C VAL A 190 16.16 7.68 -5.03
N PRO A 191 15.16 7.95 -5.89
CA PRO A 191 14.57 6.93 -6.76
C PRO A 191 15.56 6.42 -7.81
N ASP A 192 15.57 5.11 -8.05
CA ASP A 192 16.29 4.49 -9.17
C ASP A 192 15.36 4.40 -10.39
N PHE A 193 15.77 5.01 -11.49
CA PHE A 193 15.01 5.03 -12.76
C PHE A 193 15.54 4.04 -13.79
N THR A 194 16.46 3.16 -13.41
CA THR A 194 17.06 2.18 -14.33
C THR A 194 15.97 1.29 -14.95
N ARG A 195 16.09 1.07 -16.26
CA ARG A 195 15.18 0.24 -17.07
C ARG A 195 15.94 -0.89 -17.79
N ASP A 196 17.05 -1.32 -17.20
CA ASP A 196 17.83 -2.47 -17.66
C ASP A 196 17.67 -3.62 -16.67
N ASN A 197 16.51 -4.29 -16.73
CA ASN A 197 16.18 -5.42 -15.87
C ASN A 197 15.08 -6.29 -16.50
N ILE A 198 14.83 -7.46 -15.90
CA ILE A 198 13.88 -8.47 -16.42
C ILE A 198 12.43 -7.98 -16.53
N LEU A 199 12.05 -6.91 -15.84
CA LEU A 199 10.69 -6.36 -15.96
C LEU A 199 10.50 -5.58 -17.27
N ILE A 200 11.57 -5.28 -18.01
CA ILE A 200 11.50 -4.50 -19.25
C ILE A 200 11.48 -5.45 -20.43
N SER A 201 10.31 -5.53 -21.08
CA SER A 201 10.02 -6.51 -22.12
C SER A 201 9.85 -5.87 -23.50
N ASN A 202 10.00 -6.69 -24.54
CA ASN A 202 9.61 -6.38 -25.92
C ASN A 202 8.17 -6.81 -26.26
N ALA A 203 7.44 -7.39 -25.33
CA ALA A 203 6.02 -7.67 -25.52
C ALA A 203 5.21 -6.34 -25.54
N VAL A 204 4.25 -6.26 -26.46
CA VAL A 204 3.37 -5.10 -26.63
C VAL A 204 1.99 -5.43 -26.08
N LEU A 205 1.53 -4.64 -25.10
CA LEU A 205 0.16 -4.73 -24.61
C LEU A 205 -0.78 -4.02 -25.60
N ARG A 206 -1.59 -4.80 -26.32
CA ARG A 206 -2.61 -4.24 -27.21
C ARG A 206 -3.79 -3.74 -26.39
N LEU A 207 -4.12 -2.47 -26.56
CA LEU A 207 -5.22 -1.79 -25.87
C LEU A 207 -6.31 -1.39 -26.87
N PRO A 208 -7.58 -1.36 -26.45
CA PRO A 208 -8.65 -0.86 -27.31
C PRO A 208 -8.48 0.65 -27.59
N GLU A 209 -9.10 1.13 -28.66
CA GLU A 209 -9.17 2.56 -28.95
C GLU A 209 -9.78 3.33 -27.77
N GLY A 210 -9.17 4.46 -27.40
CA GLY A 210 -9.55 5.21 -26.19
C GLY A 210 -9.02 4.64 -24.87
N GLY A 211 -8.40 3.45 -24.89
CA GLY A 211 -7.75 2.84 -23.74
C GLY A 211 -8.61 1.86 -22.93
N PRO A 212 -7.99 1.12 -22.00
CA PRO A 212 -8.67 0.14 -21.17
C PRO A 212 -9.63 0.81 -20.18
N LYS A 213 -10.61 0.03 -19.71
CA LYS A 213 -11.51 0.38 -18.61
C LYS A 213 -11.16 -0.42 -17.36
N VAL A 214 -11.63 0.03 -16.20
CA VAL A 214 -11.59 -0.80 -14.98
C VAL A 214 -12.38 -2.08 -15.16
N THR A 215 -11.95 -3.13 -14.46
CA THR A 215 -12.49 -4.49 -14.56
C THR A 215 -13.47 -4.83 -13.43
N PHE A 216 -13.91 -3.82 -12.66
CA PHE A 216 -14.87 -3.94 -11.57
C PHE A 216 -15.97 -2.87 -11.68
N ASN A 217 -17.12 -3.12 -11.05
CA ASN A 217 -18.19 -2.13 -10.96
C ASN A 217 -17.84 -1.06 -9.92
N ALA A 218 -17.43 0.13 -10.39
CA ALA A 218 -17.07 1.26 -9.53
C ALA A 218 -18.28 1.93 -8.85
N ASP A 219 -19.50 1.61 -9.29
CA ASP A 219 -20.77 2.12 -8.75
C ASP A 219 -21.47 1.11 -7.83
N ALA A 220 -20.85 -0.04 -7.57
CA ALA A 220 -21.40 -0.99 -6.61
C ALA A 220 -21.56 -0.32 -5.23
N PRO A 221 -22.66 -0.58 -4.51
CA PRO A 221 -22.79 -0.13 -3.13
C PRO A 221 -21.74 -0.83 -2.28
N LEU A 222 -20.94 -0.05 -1.56
CA LEU A 222 -19.84 -0.55 -0.74
C LEU A 222 -19.84 0.17 0.60
N ARG A 223 -19.53 -0.59 1.66
CA ARG A 223 -19.15 -0.05 2.96
C ARG A 223 -17.64 -0.12 3.12
N GLU A 224 -17.08 0.88 3.76
CA GLU A 224 -15.65 1.01 4.01
C GLU A 224 -15.42 1.23 5.49
N ARG A 225 -14.69 0.30 6.12
CA ARG A 225 -14.38 0.34 7.55
C ARG A 225 -12.91 0.11 7.82
N ILE A 226 -12.45 0.62 8.96
CA ILE A 226 -11.12 0.29 9.49
C ILE A 226 -11.28 -0.61 10.71
N PHE A 227 -10.66 -1.79 10.64
CA PHE A 227 -10.51 -2.68 11.78
C PHE A 227 -9.06 -2.64 12.26
N SER A 228 -8.86 -2.22 13.50
CA SER A 228 -7.57 -2.17 14.17
C SER A 228 -7.29 -3.47 14.90
N PHE A 229 -6.08 -4.00 14.69
CA PHE A 229 -5.58 -5.18 15.38
C PHE A 229 -4.38 -4.77 16.22
N SER A 230 -4.50 -4.86 17.54
CA SER A 230 -3.39 -4.55 18.45
C SER A 230 -2.22 -5.51 18.24
N ARG A 231 -1.03 -5.12 18.67
CA ARG A 231 0.16 -6.00 18.64
C ARG A 231 -0.14 -7.34 19.33
N GLU A 232 -0.77 -7.29 20.50
CA GLU A 232 -1.08 -8.46 21.33
C GLU A 232 -2.04 -9.40 20.58
N SER A 233 -3.07 -8.85 19.94
CA SER A 233 -4.03 -9.60 19.14
C SER A 233 -3.35 -10.30 17.96
N ILE A 234 -2.48 -9.59 17.24
CA ILE A 234 -1.72 -10.12 16.11
C ILE A 234 -0.76 -11.23 16.56
N GLN A 235 -0.08 -11.03 17.67
CA GLN A 235 0.84 -12.03 18.22
C GLN A 235 0.06 -13.26 18.70
N LYS A 236 -1.11 -13.11 19.32
CA LYS A 236 -1.97 -14.22 19.72
C LYS A 236 -2.41 -15.04 18.51
N LEU A 237 -2.84 -14.38 17.42
CA LEU A 237 -3.14 -15.04 16.14
C LEU A 237 -1.93 -15.81 15.60
N LYS A 238 -0.73 -15.21 15.63
CA LYS A 238 0.51 -15.87 15.22
C LYS A 238 0.81 -17.10 16.09
N SER A 239 0.60 -17.02 17.40
CA SER A 239 0.84 -18.13 18.33
C SER A 239 -0.09 -19.30 18.03
N ILE A 240 -1.39 -19.01 17.81
CA ILE A 240 -2.40 -20.00 17.42
C ILE A 240 -2.01 -20.66 16.10
N ALA A 241 -1.69 -19.87 15.08
CA ALA A 241 -1.29 -20.40 13.77
C ALA A 241 -0.01 -21.25 13.84
N ASN A 242 0.88 -21.01 14.80
CA ASN A 242 2.11 -21.77 14.97
C ASN A 242 2.02 -22.89 16.04
N ASN A 243 0.84 -23.15 16.61
CA ASN A 243 0.64 -24.12 17.71
C ASN A 243 1.59 -23.89 18.91
N ARG A 244 1.98 -22.64 19.18
CA ARG A 244 2.82 -22.29 20.33
C ARG A 244 1.93 -21.95 21.53
N LYS A 245 2.26 -22.44 22.72
CA LYS A 245 1.66 -21.94 23.97
C LYS A 245 2.06 -20.47 24.15
N TRP A 246 1.07 -19.61 24.37
CA TRP A 246 1.28 -18.18 24.61
C TRP A 246 1.98 -17.96 25.95
N THR A 247 3.11 -17.25 25.96
CA THR A 247 3.81 -16.81 27.18
C THR A 247 4.36 -15.39 26.97
N ASP A 248 4.31 -14.56 28.01
CA ASP A 248 4.68 -13.14 27.94
C ASP A 248 6.17 -12.92 27.55
N ALA A 249 7.03 -13.92 27.76
CA ALA A 249 8.44 -13.89 27.37
C ALA A 249 8.67 -13.87 25.84
N ASN A 250 7.74 -14.42 25.04
CA ASN A 250 7.85 -14.43 23.57
C ASN A 250 7.78 -13.01 22.98
N ASN A 251 7.12 -12.08 23.68
CA ASN A 251 6.99 -10.68 23.24
C ASN A 251 8.32 -9.93 23.29
N ALA A 252 9.12 -10.14 24.34
CA ALA A 252 10.40 -9.47 24.54
C ALA A 252 11.45 -9.93 23.51
N VAL A 253 11.49 -11.22 23.21
CA VAL A 253 12.45 -11.81 22.26
C VAL A 253 12.18 -11.34 20.82
N GLU A 254 10.91 -11.26 20.40
CA GLU A 254 10.57 -10.78 19.04
C GLU A 254 10.82 -9.27 18.86
N LEU A 255 10.68 -8.48 19.92
CA LEU A 255 11.05 -7.05 19.96
C LEU A 255 12.55 -6.85 19.69
N ILE A 256 13.40 -7.65 20.35
CA ILE A 256 14.86 -7.59 20.18
C ILE A 256 15.26 -8.03 18.77
N MET A 257 14.67 -9.12 18.25
CA MET A 257 15.00 -9.61 16.90
C MET A 257 14.56 -8.64 15.78
N LYS A 258 13.40 -7.98 15.90
CA LYS A 258 12.95 -6.98 14.93
C LYS A 258 13.83 -5.72 14.98
N GLN A 259 14.18 -5.24 16.17
CA GLN A 259 15.13 -4.13 16.32
C GLN A 259 16.50 -4.46 15.74
N SER A 260 16.98 -5.71 15.87
CA SER A 260 18.25 -6.15 15.25
C SER A 260 18.16 -6.28 13.72
N ASN A 261 17.04 -6.74 13.16
CA ASN A 261 16.86 -6.78 11.71
C ASN A 261 16.70 -5.38 11.10
N ASP A 262 16.08 -4.45 11.82
CA ASP A 262 16.03 -3.03 11.42
C ASP A 262 17.42 -2.35 11.58
N TYR A 263 18.22 -2.75 12.59
CA TYR A 263 19.62 -2.28 12.74
C TYR A 263 20.57 -2.81 11.67
N ASN A 264 20.32 -4.02 11.14
CA ASN A 264 21.11 -4.60 10.05
C ASN A 264 20.86 -3.94 8.69
N ILE A 265 19.88 -3.03 8.61
CA ILE A 265 19.67 -2.14 7.45
C ILE A 265 20.44 -0.81 7.64
N GLN A 266 21.05 -0.54 8.81
CA GLN A 266 21.68 0.74 9.15
C GLN A 266 23.21 0.73 9.35
N LYS A 267 23.93 -0.35 9.01
CA LYS A 267 25.41 -0.37 9.12
C LYS A 267 26.12 -0.46 7.77
N GLU A 268 26.26 0.69 7.12
CA GLU A 268 27.46 1.02 6.35
C GLU A 268 28.37 1.87 7.25
N ASN A 269 29.40 1.21 7.79
CA ASN A 269 30.70 1.73 8.28
C ASN A 269 31.14 0.94 9.54
N GLY A 270 32.32 0.33 9.43
CA GLY A 270 32.77 -0.79 10.26
C GLY A 270 33.14 -0.48 11.72
N LYS A 271 33.18 -1.59 12.51
CA LYS A 271 33.74 -1.79 13.87
C LYS A 271 32.96 -1.09 15.01
N VAL A 272 32.56 -1.68 16.15
CA VAL A 272 32.75 -2.96 16.86
C VAL A 272 31.43 -3.24 17.62
N ALA A 273 30.98 -4.50 17.69
CA ALA A 273 30.07 -4.99 18.75
C ALA A 273 30.17 -6.52 18.86
N SER A 274 31.35 -7.05 19.16
CA SER A 274 31.57 -8.51 19.30
C SER A 274 31.43 -9.05 20.72
N SER A 275 31.29 -8.22 21.76
CA SER A 275 31.34 -8.73 23.15
C SER A 275 29.99 -9.19 23.74
N ILE A 276 28.85 -8.74 23.18
CA ILE A 276 27.52 -9.15 23.68
C ILE A 276 27.10 -10.49 23.06
N PHE A 277 27.44 -10.74 21.78
CA PHE A 277 27.11 -11.98 21.07
C PHE A 277 27.80 -13.22 21.66
N ASP A 278 29.07 -13.11 22.08
CA ASP A 278 29.84 -14.26 22.60
C ASP A 278 29.38 -14.71 24.00
N SER A 279 28.80 -13.82 24.80
CA SER A 279 28.26 -14.17 26.12
C SER A 279 26.90 -14.88 25.99
N TRP A 280 26.11 -14.55 24.97
CA TRP A 280 24.77 -15.10 24.76
C TRP A 280 24.79 -16.49 24.11
N PHE A 281 25.78 -16.78 23.25
CA PHE A 281 25.99 -18.14 22.74
C PHE A 281 26.36 -19.14 23.84
N LYS A 282 27.01 -18.71 24.92
CA LYS A 282 27.35 -19.60 26.05
C LYS A 282 26.15 -20.02 26.89
N ILE A 283 25.09 -19.22 26.94
CA ILE A 283 23.87 -19.55 27.70
C ILE A 283 23.02 -20.59 26.95
N GLY A 284 23.14 -20.67 25.62
CA GLY A 284 22.40 -21.60 24.76
C GLY A 284 23.05 -22.97 24.49
N VAL A 285 24.26 -23.25 24.99
CA VAL A 285 25.04 -24.45 24.62
C VAL A 285 25.04 -25.57 25.67
N ASN A 286 24.31 -25.44 26.79
CA ASN A 286 24.24 -26.51 27.81
C ASN A 286 23.13 -27.57 27.59
N SER A 287 22.67 -27.77 26.36
CA SER A 287 21.84 -28.91 25.98
C SER A 287 22.46 -29.68 24.80
N ASN A 288 23.51 -30.45 25.09
CA ASN A 288 24.01 -31.48 24.19
C ASN A 288 23.03 -32.67 24.14
N SER A 289 21.98 -32.52 23.35
CA SER A 289 21.29 -33.65 22.71
C SER A 289 20.76 -33.18 21.35
N LYS A 290 21.44 -33.58 20.27
CA LYS A 290 20.91 -33.41 18.91
C LYS A 290 19.68 -34.33 18.75
N PRO A 291 18.48 -33.82 18.48
CA PRO A 291 17.42 -34.68 17.94
C PRO A 291 17.69 -34.84 16.44
N GLN A 292 18.01 -36.07 16.03
CA GLN A 292 17.84 -36.49 14.64
C GLN A 292 16.34 -36.41 14.28
N ASN A 293 16.03 -35.88 13.09
CA ASN A 293 14.70 -35.61 12.53
C ASN A 293 13.96 -34.37 13.09
N ALA A 294 14.58 -33.18 13.01
CA ALA A 294 13.81 -31.94 13.05
C ALA A 294 13.09 -31.75 11.70
N VAL A 295 11.80 -32.12 11.64
CA VAL A 295 10.92 -31.66 10.56
C VAL A 295 10.97 -30.15 10.56
N GLU A 296 11.36 -29.54 9.45
CA GLU A 296 11.44 -28.08 9.31
C GLU A 296 10.02 -27.51 9.49
N THR A 297 9.69 -27.05 10.70
CA THR A 297 8.36 -26.56 10.99
C THR A 297 8.14 -25.24 10.27
N VAL A 298 7.18 -25.20 9.35
CA VAL A 298 6.78 -23.99 8.63
C VAL A 298 6.32 -22.92 9.64
N GLU A 299 7.14 -21.90 9.85
CA GLU A 299 6.75 -20.74 10.65
C GLU A 299 5.82 -19.81 9.85
N ILE A 300 4.65 -19.53 10.44
CA ILE A 300 3.63 -18.61 9.94
C ILE A 300 3.90 -17.21 10.48
N SER A 301 3.89 -16.22 9.60
CA SER A 301 4.08 -14.81 9.99
C SER A 301 2.82 -14.22 10.63
N SER A 302 3.01 -13.14 11.41
CA SER A 302 1.93 -12.30 11.93
C SER A 302 0.94 -11.87 10.84
N PHE A 303 1.46 -11.40 9.71
CA PHE A 303 0.62 -10.89 8.62
C PHE A 303 -0.18 -12.01 7.93
N GLN A 304 0.41 -13.20 7.77
CA GLN A 304 -0.31 -14.37 7.24
C GLN A 304 -1.42 -14.83 8.19
N SER A 305 -1.17 -14.81 9.51
CA SER A 305 -2.17 -15.18 10.51
C SER A 305 -3.37 -14.21 10.50
N LEU A 306 -3.09 -12.91 10.39
CA LEU A 306 -4.11 -11.87 10.22
C LEU A 306 -4.90 -12.04 8.91
N CYS A 307 -4.21 -12.27 7.79
CA CYS A 307 -4.86 -12.51 6.50
C CYS A 307 -5.74 -13.76 6.52
N ALA A 308 -5.31 -14.82 7.19
CA ALA A 308 -6.07 -16.06 7.34
C ALA A 308 -7.37 -15.85 8.13
N LEU A 309 -7.32 -15.08 9.24
CA LEU A 309 -8.51 -14.72 10.00
C LEU A 309 -9.50 -13.94 9.13
N LEU A 310 -9.02 -12.94 8.40
CA LEU A 310 -9.84 -12.14 7.49
C LEU A 310 -10.47 -12.99 6.37
N TRP A 311 -9.70 -13.92 5.78
CA TRP A 311 -10.21 -14.80 4.73
C TRP A 311 -11.37 -15.66 5.24
N ARG A 312 -11.23 -16.22 6.44
CA ARG A 312 -12.27 -17.02 7.09
C ARG A 312 -13.52 -16.17 7.38
N ALA A 313 -13.33 -15.00 7.99
CA ALA A 313 -14.43 -14.10 8.35
C ALA A 313 -15.25 -13.66 7.13
N VAL A 314 -14.59 -13.18 6.06
CA VAL A 314 -15.28 -12.78 4.83
C VAL A 314 -15.97 -13.98 4.16
N THR A 315 -15.34 -15.17 4.18
CA THR A 315 -15.95 -16.39 3.62
C THR A 315 -17.22 -16.79 4.37
N ARG A 316 -17.24 -16.69 5.71
CA ARG A 316 -18.45 -16.92 6.52
C ARG A 316 -19.52 -15.88 6.22
N ALA A 317 -19.15 -14.60 6.21
CA ALA A 317 -20.06 -13.50 5.97
C ALA A 317 -20.77 -13.61 4.61
N ARG A 318 -20.06 -14.06 3.57
CA ARG A 318 -20.61 -14.26 2.22
C ARG A 318 -21.54 -15.48 2.09
N LYS A 319 -21.59 -16.38 3.08
CA LYS A 319 -22.46 -17.58 3.10
C LYS A 319 -22.38 -18.40 1.80
N LEU A 320 -21.17 -18.57 1.27
CA LEU A 320 -20.91 -19.25 0.01
C LEU A 320 -21.25 -20.74 0.10
N HIS A 321 -21.71 -21.33 -1.00
CA HIS A 321 -21.87 -22.79 -1.09
C HIS A 321 -20.53 -23.49 -0.78
N PRO A 322 -20.50 -24.60 -0.01
CA PRO A 322 -19.24 -25.23 0.41
C PRO A 322 -18.27 -25.59 -0.74
N SER A 323 -18.79 -25.94 -1.92
CA SER A 323 -17.96 -26.24 -3.10
C SER A 323 -17.46 -25.01 -3.87
N LYS A 324 -17.95 -23.81 -3.56
CA LYS A 324 -17.54 -22.57 -4.23
C LYS A 324 -16.06 -22.31 -3.92
N THR A 325 -15.24 -22.16 -4.96
CA THR A 325 -13.85 -21.72 -4.80
C THR A 325 -13.80 -20.28 -4.31
N THR A 326 -12.99 -20.04 -3.30
CA THR A 326 -12.65 -18.72 -2.78
C THR A 326 -11.21 -18.38 -3.14
N THR A 327 -10.93 -17.10 -3.34
CA THR A 327 -9.60 -16.62 -3.73
C THR A 327 -9.09 -15.53 -2.79
N PHE A 328 -7.92 -15.72 -2.20
CA PHE A 328 -7.20 -14.68 -1.46
C PHE A 328 -5.99 -14.22 -2.26
N ARG A 329 -6.01 -12.98 -2.75
CA ARG A 329 -4.90 -12.38 -3.51
C ARG A 329 -4.02 -11.54 -2.61
N MET A 330 -2.71 -11.77 -2.64
CA MET A 330 -1.72 -10.89 -1.99
C MET A 330 -0.87 -10.18 -3.05
N ALA A 331 -0.61 -8.89 -2.85
CA ALA A 331 0.43 -8.20 -3.60
C ALA A 331 1.81 -8.50 -2.97
N VAL A 332 2.77 -8.89 -3.79
CA VAL A 332 4.14 -9.21 -3.37
C VAL A 332 5.11 -8.26 -4.02
N ASN A 333 6.01 -7.67 -3.22
CA ASN A 333 7.11 -6.86 -3.71
C ASN A 333 8.23 -7.76 -4.27
N CYS A 334 8.53 -7.60 -5.55
CA CYS A 334 9.51 -8.40 -6.28
C CYS A 334 10.94 -7.85 -6.20
N ARG A 335 11.15 -6.61 -5.70
CA ARG A 335 12.49 -5.96 -5.70
C ARG A 335 13.59 -6.81 -5.06
N HIS A 336 13.28 -7.42 -3.91
CA HIS A 336 14.21 -8.25 -3.14
C HIS A 336 14.14 -9.75 -3.48
N ARG A 337 13.25 -10.14 -4.41
CA ARG A 337 13.02 -11.54 -4.79
C ARG A 337 13.73 -11.92 -6.09
N LEU A 338 14.01 -10.93 -6.93
CA LEU A 338 14.79 -11.11 -8.14
C LEU A 338 16.27 -11.29 -7.80
N GLU A 339 16.98 -12.05 -8.64
CA GLU A 339 18.45 -12.15 -8.61
C GLU A 339 19.02 -11.87 -10.01
N PRO A 340 19.78 -10.78 -10.21
CA PRO A 340 20.16 -9.77 -9.22
C PRO A 340 18.95 -8.99 -8.69
N ARG A 341 19.03 -8.55 -7.44
CA ARG A 341 17.99 -7.72 -6.80
C ARG A 341 17.84 -6.40 -7.54
N LEU A 342 16.61 -5.91 -7.62
CA LEU A 342 16.38 -4.52 -8.02
C LEU A 342 16.82 -3.60 -6.88
N GLU A 343 17.23 -2.39 -7.24
CA GLU A 343 17.50 -1.34 -6.27
C GLU A 343 16.32 -1.12 -5.32
N SER A 344 16.64 -0.88 -4.05
CA SER A 344 15.61 -0.76 -3.00
C SER A 344 14.60 0.36 -3.29
N TYR A 345 15.04 1.39 -4.02
CA TYR A 345 14.23 2.54 -4.46
C TYR A 345 13.93 2.54 -5.95
N TYR A 346 13.98 1.38 -6.63
CA TYR A 346 13.48 1.22 -7.99
C TYR A 346 12.10 1.88 -8.12
N PHE A 347 12.01 2.84 -9.04
CA PHE A 347 10.84 3.66 -9.27
C PHE A 347 9.96 3.04 -10.35
N GLY A 348 8.72 2.70 -9.98
CA GLY A 348 7.78 1.98 -10.84
C GLY A 348 7.06 0.88 -10.07
N ASN A 349 6.30 0.07 -10.79
CA ASN A 349 5.76 -1.15 -10.23
C ASN A 349 6.82 -2.25 -10.27
N ALA A 350 7.07 -2.86 -9.12
CA ALA A 350 7.78 -4.14 -9.02
C ALA A 350 6.98 -5.05 -8.08
N ILE A 351 5.73 -5.29 -8.47
CA ILE A 351 4.76 -6.07 -7.70
C ILE A 351 4.09 -7.13 -8.57
N GLN A 352 3.81 -8.29 -7.99
CA GLN A 352 2.98 -9.33 -8.60
C GLN A 352 1.84 -9.74 -7.65
N SER A 353 0.72 -10.19 -8.23
CA SER A 353 -0.42 -10.68 -7.46
C SER A 353 -0.38 -12.19 -7.37
N ILE A 354 -0.28 -12.72 -6.16
CA ILE A 354 -0.30 -14.16 -5.91
C ILE A 354 -1.69 -14.58 -5.40
N PRO A 355 -2.47 -15.35 -6.18
CA PRO A 355 -3.74 -15.89 -5.70
C PRO A 355 -3.54 -17.17 -4.91
N THR A 356 -4.24 -17.28 -3.78
CA THR A 356 -4.39 -18.51 -2.99
C THR A 356 -5.83 -19.00 -3.12
N TYR A 357 -6.01 -20.26 -3.46
CA TYR A 357 -7.32 -20.86 -3.72
C TYR A 357 -7.66 -21.92 -2.68
N ALA A 358 -8.92 -21.97 -2.26
CA ALA A 358 -9.49 -23.06 -1.47
C ALA A 358 -11.02 -23.03 -1.60
N SER A 359 -11.69 -24.16 -1.45
CA SER A 359 -13.15 -24.17 -1.37
C SER A 359 -13.64 -23.48 -0.10
N ALA A 360 -14.82 -22.86 -0.13
CA ALA A 360 -15.43 -22.26 1.05
C ALA A 360 -15.57 -23.29 2.19
N GLY A 361 -15.94 -24.53 1.87
CA GLY A 361 -16.02 -25.63 2.83
C GLY A 361 -14.70 -25.91 3.54
N GLU A 362 -13.57 -25.93 2.82
CA GLU A 362 -12.24 -26.11 3.44
C GLU A 362 -11.84 -24.92 4.30
N VAL A 363 -12.03 -23.69 3.80
CA VAL A 363 -11.69 -22.46 4.53
C VAL A 363 -12.46 -22.40 5.86
N LEU A 364 -13.70 -22.89 5.91
CA LEU A 364 -14.55 -22.81 7.08
C LEU A 364 -14.45 -24.02 8.02
N SER A 365 -14.20 -25.23 7.50
CA SER A 365 -14.13 -26.45 8.32
C SER A 365 -12.75 -26.70 8.96
N ARG A 366 -11.69 -26.11 8.41
CA ARG A 366 -10.32 -26.21 8.96
C ARG A 366 -10.05 -25.13 9.99
N ASP A 367 -8.89 -25.20 10.65
CA ASP A 367 -8.47 -24.20 11.64
C ASP A 367 -7.75 -22.99 10.99
N LEU A 368 -7.46 -21.98 11.81
CA LEU A 368 -6.73 -20.78 11.40
C LEU A 368 -5.36 -21.11 10.79
N ARG A 369 -4.66 -22.10 11.37
CA ARG A 369 -3.34 -22.54 10.94
C ARG A 369 -3.37 -23.03 9.50
N TRP A 370 -4.32 -23.90 9.16
CA TRP A 370 -4.45 -24.45 7.81
C TRP A 370 -4.62 -23.36 6.75
N CYS A 371 -5.49 -22.37 7.02
CA CYS A 371 -5.67 -21.22 6.13
C CYS A 371 -4.37 -20.42 5.98
N ALA A 372 -3.66 -20.16 7.09
CA ALA A 372 -2.41 -19.43 7.07
C ALA A 372 -1.28 -20.19 6.36
N GLU A 373 -1.27 -21.53 6.44
CA GLU A 373 -0.35 -22.39 5.71
C GLU A 373 -0.58 -22.32 4.20
N GLN A 374 -1.83 -22.23 3.72
CA GLN A 374 -2.08 -22.05 2.27
C GLN A 374 -1.51 -20.72 1.77
N LEU A 375 -1.70 -19.64 2.53
CA LEU A 375 -1.10 -18.34 2.22
C LEU A 375 0.44 -18.41 2.26
N ASN A 376 0.99 -19.13 3.25
CA ASN A 376 2.43 -19.27 3.42
C ASN A 376 3.09 -20.04 2.28
N LYS A 377 2.51 -21.17 1.85
CA LYS A 377 2.98 -21.95 0.70
C LYS A 377 3.14 -21.08 -0.55
N ASN A 378 2.11 -20.29 -0.87
CA ASN A 378 2.16 -19.40 -2.03
C ASN A 378 3.19 -18.27 -1.90
N VAL A 379 3.32 -17.66 -0.71
CA VAL A 379 4.32 -16.59 -0.48
C VAL A 379 5.76 -17.13 -0.54
N ARG A 380 6.01 -18.35 -0.02
CA ARG A 380 7.32 -18.99 -0.02
C ARG A 380 7.73 -19.48 -1.40
N ALA A 381 6.79 -20.06 -2.15
CA ALA A 381 7.04 -20.55 -3.50
C ALA A 381 7.33 -19.42 -4.51
N HIS A 382 7.00 -18.16 -4.19
CA HIS A 382 7.15 -17.02 -5.09
C HIS A 382 8.58 -16.44 -5.09
N ASP A 383 9.57 -17.23 -5.47
CA ASP A 383 10.99 -16.83 -5.57
C ASP A 383 11.34 -16.18 -6.93
N ASP A 384 12.63 -15.92 -7.19
CA ASP A 384 13.14 -15.36 -8.46
C ASP A 384 12.59 -16.12 -9.68
N SER A 385 12.62 -17.45 -9.65
CA SER A 385 12.21 -18.30 -10.76
C SER A 385 10.72 -18.11 -11.08
N VAL A 386 9.89 -17.98 -10.05
CA VAL A 386 8.45 -17.76 -10.22
C VAL A 386 8.14 -16.34 -10.67
N VAL A 387 8.88 -15.34 -10.17
CA VAL A 387 8.75 -13.95 -10.65
C VAL A 387 9.07 -13.87 -12.14
N ARG A 388 10.16 -14.50 -12.58
CA ARG A 388 10.58 -14.55 -13.99
C ARG A 388 9.58 -15.31 -14.86
N LYS A 389 9.10 -16.45 -14.39
CA LYS A 389 8.04 -17.20 -15.09
C LYS A 389 6.77 -16.38 -15.28
N TYR A 390 6.36 -15.59 -14.28
CA TYR A 390 5.21 -14.70 -14.42
C TYR A 390 5.45 -13.62 -15.49
N VAL A 391 6.67 -13.09 -15.60
CA VAL A 391 7.06 -12.19 -16.70
C VAL A 391 6.90 -12.90 -18.03
N GLU A 392 7.51 -14.07 -18.23
CA GLU A 392 7.42 -14.86 -19.47
C GLU A 392 5.97 -15.19 -19.85
N ASP A 393 5.15 -15.58 -18.87
CA ASP A 393 3.74 -15.91 -19.09
C ASP A 393 2.93 -14.67 -19.47
N TRP A 394 3.27 -13.50 -18.91
CA TRP A 394 2.68 -12.23 -19.32
C TRP A 394 3.14 -11.82 -20.73
N GLU A 395 4.39 -12.04 -21.09
CA GLU A 395 4.92 -11.75 -22.43
C GLU A 395 4.23 -12.57 -23.53
N LYS A 396 3.91 -13.83 -23.24
CA LYS A 396 3.15 -14.71 -24.14
C LYS A 396 1.70 -14.27 -24.32
N ASN A 397 1.12 -13.62 -23.30
CA ASN A 397 -0.27 -13.16 -23.33
C ASN A 397 -0.43 -11.82 -22.58
N PRO A 398 0.04 -10.70 -23.17
CA PRO A 398 0.00 -9.39 -22.52
C PRO A 398 -1.43 -8.98 -22.23
N ARG A 399 -1.71 -8.65 -20.98
CA ARG A 399 -3.05 -8.27 -20.52
C ARG A 399 -3.02 -7.24 -19.41
N VAL A 400 -4.12 -6.51 -19.31
CA VAL A 400 -4.41 -5.58 -18.22
C VAL A 400 -4.71 -6.33 -16.91
N PHE A 401 -4.60 -5.64 -15.78
CA PHE A 401 -4.79 -6.26 -14.48
C PHE A 401 -6.29 -6.55 -14.21
N PRO A 402 -6.65 -7.81 -13.90
CA PRO A 402 -8.04 -8.18 -13.58
C PRO A 402 -8.34 -7.82 -12.12
N LEU A 403 -8.59 -6.54 -11.86
CA LEU A 403 -8.97 -6.02 -10.55
C LEU A 403 -10.48 -6.25 -10.30
N GLY A 404 -10.86 -6.54 -9.07
CA GLY A 404 -12.26 -6.73 -8.69
C GLY A 404 -12.55 -8.05 -7.99
N ASN A 405 -13.84 -8.33 -7.88
CA ASN A 405 -14.39 -9.58 -7.36
C ASN A 405 -15.46 -10.12 -8.32
N PRO A 406 -15.08 -10.51 -9.56
CA PRO A 406 -16.04 -10.88 -10.60
C PRO A 406 -16.82 -12.16 -10.27
N ASP A 407 -16.27 -13.04 -9.43
CA ASP A 407 -16.86 -14.33 -9.07
C ASP A 407 -17.60 -14.31 -7.73
N GLY A 408 -17.63 -13.16 -7.05
CA GLY A 408 -18.24 -12.96 -5.73
C GLY A 408 -17.46 -13.59 -4.57
N ALA A 409 -16.35 -14.29 -4.81
CA ALA A 409 -15.65 -15.11 -3.82
C ALA A 409 -14.16 -14.74 -3.64
N SER A 410 -13.74 -13.62 -4.23
CA SER A 410 -12.37 -13.12 -4.18
C SER A 410 -12.21 -11.99 -3.15
N ILE A 411 -11.05 -11.95 -2.49
CA ILE A 411 -10.56 -10.77 -1.77
C ILE A 411 -9.12 -10.47 -2.15
N THR A 412 -8.76 -9.18 -2.16
CA THR A 412 -7.43 -8.71 -2.53
C THR A 412 -6.82 -7.86 -1.43
N MET A 413 -5.77 -8.40 -0.80
CA MET A 413 -4.92 -7.70 0.15
C MET A 413 -3.85 -6.89 -0.59
N GLY A 414 -4.00 -5.57 -0.58
CA GLY A 414 -2.98 -4.63 -1.04
C GLY A 414 -2.37 -3.86 0.13
N SER A 415 -1.42 -2.97 -0.20
CA SER A 415 -0.65 -2.22 0.79
C SER A 415 0.16 -3.12 1.73
N SER A 416 0.88 -2.51 2.67
CA SER A 416 1.67 -3.21 3.68
C SER A 416 1.75 -2.38 4.95
N PRO A 417 1.64 -3.00 6.14
CA PRO A 417 1.87 -2.29 7.40
C PRO A 417 3.33 -1.86 7.58
N ARG A 418 4.24 -2.27 6.70
CA ARG A 418 5.65 -1.85 6.70
C ARG A 418 5.90 -0.56 5.93
N PHE A 419 4.89 -0.02 5.26
CA PHE A 419 5.07 1.25 4.56
C PHE A 419 5.19 2.41 5.55
N PRO A 420 6.08 3.37 5.29
CA PRO A 420 6.31 4.52 6.18
C PRO A 420 5.21 5.58 6.04
N MET A 421 3.96 5.21 6.31
CA MET A 421 2.78 6.05 6.08
C MET A 421 2.62 7.18 7.11
N TYR A 422 3.19 7.00 8.29
CA TYR A 422 3.16 7.98 9.38
C TYR A 422 4.52 8.69 9.58
N ASP A 423 5.47 8.47 8.68
CA ASP A 423 6.75 9.20 8.64
C ASP A 423 6.62 10.54 7.89
N ASN A 424 5.45 10.79 7.28
CA ASN A 424 5.11 11.97 6.49
C ASN A 424 4.90 13.21 7.38
N ASP A 425 5.98 13.69 7.98
CA ASP A 425 6.01 14.92 8.76
C ASP A 425 6.51 16.09 7.89
N PHE A 426 5.59 16.99 7.54
CA PHE A 426 5.83 18.19 6.74
C PHE A 426 6.45 19.35 7.53
N GLY A 427 6.74 19.16 8.82
CA GLY A 427 7.31 20.17 9.72
C GLY A 427 6.39 20.54 10.90
N TRP A 428 5.17 20.01 10.93
CA TRP A 428 4.18 20.26 12.00
C TRP A 428 3.65 18.96 12.61
N GLY A 429 4.42 17.88 12.48
CA GLY A 429 4.18 16.63 13.18
C GLY A 429 3.58 15.53 12.32
N ARG A 430 3.48 14.36 12.94
CA ARG A 430 2.95 13.13 12.34
C ARG A 430 1.45 13.25 12.00
N PRO A 431 0.99 12.69 10.86
CA PRO A 431 -0.43 12.65 10.53
C PRO A 431 -1.29 12.05 11.65
N LEU A 432 -2.50 12.57 11.85
CA LEU A 432 -3.54 11.98 12.70
C LEU A 432 -4.13 10.72 12.07
N ALA A 433 -4.32 10.72 10.75
CA ALA A 433 -4.90 9.60 10.04
C ALA A 433 -4.37 9.54 8.61
N VAL A 434 -4.26 8.33 8.09
CA VAL A 434 -4.06 8.07 6.66
C VAL A 434 -5.38 7.58 6.09
N ARG A 435 -5.81 8.17 4.97
CA ARG A 435 -7.07 7.85 4.30
C ARG A 435 -6.87 7.69 2.81
N SER A 436 -7.84 7.06 2.17
CA SER A 436 -7.83 6.82 0.73
C SER A 436 -9.10 7.27 0.04
N GLY A 437 -8.99 7.61 -1.24
CA GLY A 437 -10.10 8.11 -2.05
C GLY A 437 -11.00 6.99 -2.58
N LYS A 438 -11.78 7.27 -3.63
CA LYS A 438 -12.71 6.30 -4.26
C LYS A 438 -12.00 5.36 -5.24
N ALA A 439 -10.76 5.68 -5.61
CA ALA A 439 -10.01 4.89 -6.56
C ALA A 439 -9.80 3.43 -6.12
N ASN A 440 -9.92 2.51 -7.08
CA ASN A 440 -9.69 1.07 -6.89
C ASN A 440 -10.49 0.43 -5.72
N LYS A 441 -11.68 0.97 -5.41
CA LYS A 441 -12.61 0.44 -4.39
C LYS A 441 -13.61 -0.52 -5.04
N PHE A 442 -13.62 -1.76 -4.57
CA PHE A 442 -14.51 -2.84 -5.01
C PHE A 442 -14.75 -3.79 -3.83
N ASP A 443 -15.81 -4.59 -3.90
CA ASP A 443 -16.11 -5.60 -2.87
C ASP A 443 -14.95 -6.60 -2.72
N GLY A 444 -14.40 -6.72 -1.51
CA GLY A 444 -13.26 -7.57 -1.22
C GLY A 444 -11.91 -6.87 -1.36
N LYS A 445 -11.86 -5.56 -1.58
CA LYS A 445 -10.61 -4.78 -1.53
C LYS A 445 -10.22 -4.53 -0.08
N ILE A 446 -9.00 -4.93 0.28
CA ILE A 446 -8.43 -4.71 1.60
C ILE A 446 -7.10 -3.96 1.46
N SER A 447 -6.85 -3.00 2.35
CA SER A 447 -5.54 -2.34 2.48
C SER A 447 -5.04 -2.43 3.92
N ALA A 448 -3.81 -2.90 4.11
CA ALA A 448 -3.15 -2.89 5.42
C ALA A 448 -2.30 -1.65 5.62
N PHE A 449 -2.48 -0.97 6.77
CA PHE A 449 -1.70 0.18 7.22
C PHE A 449 -1.06 -0.12 8.59
N PRO A 450 0.10 0.49 8.90
CA PRO A 450 0.58 0.51 10.27
C PRO A 450 -0.37 1.35 11.13
N GLY A 451 -0.52 1.00 12.41
CA GLY A 451 -1.14 1.90 13.39
C GLY A 451 -0.29 3.16 13.59
N ARG A 452 -0.95 4.28 13.88
CA ARG A 452 -0.32 5.61 14.00
C ARG A 452 0.80 5.68 15.05
N ASP A 453 0.61 5.03 16.18
CA ASP A 453 1.47 5.12 17.36
C ASP A 453 2.79 4.34 17.21
N GLY A 454 2.93 3.52 16.16
CA GLY A 454 4.09 2.66 15.97
C GLY A 454 4.16 1.51 16.99
N SER A 455 3.09 1.24 17.73
CA SER A 455 3.04 0.18 18.74
C SER A 455 3.02 -1.22 18.13
N GLY A 456 3.04 -1.37 16.81
CA GLY A 456 2.90 -2.65 16.11
C GLY A 456 1.45 -3.04 15.83
N THR A 457 0.51 -2.13 16.09
CA THR A 457 -0.88 -2.19 15.61
C THR A 457 -0.92 -2.23 14.09
N VAL A 458 -1.88 -2.96 13.53
CA VAL A 458 -2.17 -2.99 12.09
C VAL A 458 -3.64 -2.62 11.88
N ASP A 459 -3.86 -1.64 11.01
CA ASP A 459 -5.18 -1.20 10.60
C ASP A 459 -5.52 -1.80 9.25
N LEU A 460 -6.65 -2.48 9.15
CA LEU A 460 -7.19 -3.00 7.90
C LEU A 460 -8.33 -2.11 7.43
N GLU A 461 -8.09 -1.34 6.36
CA GLU A 461 -9.15 -0.69 5.59
C GLU A 461 -9.84 -1.74 4.72
N VAL A 462 -11.03 -2.15 5.13
CA VAL A 462 -11.85 -3.21 4.56
C VAL A 462 -12.97 -2.59 3.73
N VAL A 463 -13.10 -2.99 2.47
CA VAL A 463 -14.16 -2.55 1.56
C VAL A 463 -14.96 -3.78 1.12
N LEU A 464 -16.24 -3.80 1.48
CA LEU A 464 -17.13 -4.94 1.24
C LEU A 464 -18.52 -4.47 0.82
N ALA A 465 -19.27 -5.34 0.16
CA ALA A 465 -20.71 -5.16 0.01
C ALA A 465 -21.38 -5.02 1.40
N PRO A 466 -22.45 -4.20 1.55
CA PRO A 466 -23.06 -3.91 2.86
C PRO A 466 -23.38 -5.15 3.69
N GLU A 467 -24.00 -6.16 3.10
CA GLU A 467 -24.41 -7.39 3.79
C GLU A 467 -23.20 -8.22 4.23
N THR A 468 -22.12 -8.20 3.44
CA THR A 468 -20.87 -8.89 3.80
C THR A 468 -20.15 -8.16 4.93
N MET A 469 -20.16 -6.82 4.93
CA MET A 469 -19.61 -6.04 6.03
C MET A 469 -20.35 -6.32 7.34
N GLU A 470 -21.69 -6.30 7.34
CA GLU A 470 -22.50 -6.66 8.51
C GLU A 470 -22.21 -8.07 9.02
N GLY A 471 -22.00 -9.02 8.10
CA GLY A 471 -21.60 -10.38 8.44
C GLY A 471 -20.24 -10.46 9.13
N VAL A 472 -19.26 -9.65 8.70
CA VAL A 472 -17.93 -9.57 9.35
C VAL A 472 -18.02 -8.88 10.71
N GLU A 473 -18.83 -7.82 10.84
CA GLU A 473 -19.07 -7.12 12.12
C GLU A 473 -19.73 -8.02 13.17
N SER A 474 -20.52 -8.99 12.72
CA SER A 474 -21.19 -9.97 13.59
C SER A 474 -20.36 -11.23 13.82
N ASP A 475 -19.17 -11.33 13.23
CA ASP A 475 -18.32 -12.52 13.29
C ASP A 475 -17.54 -12.56 14.61
N ALA A 476 -17.97 -13.42 15.54
CA ALA A 476 -17.38 -13.51 16.87
C ALA A 476 -15.88 -13.91 16.87
N GLU A 477 -15.43 -14.73 15.90
CA GLU A 477 -14.01 -15.11 15.80
C GLU A 477 -13.17 -13.90 15.35
N PHE A 478 -13.66 -13.12 14.39
CA PHE A 478 -12.99 -11.93 13.89
C PHE A 478 -12.94 -10.81 14.93
N MET A 479 -14.11 -10.50 15.52
CA MET A 479 -14.26 -9.41 16.49
C MET A 479 -13.59 -9.70 17.85
N LEU A 480 -13.14 -10.94 18.10
CA LEU A 480 -12.29 -11.27 19.24
C LEU A 480 -10.90 -10.59 19.16
N TYR A 481 -10.43 -10.28 17.95
CA TYR A 481 -9.09 -9.72 17.71
C TYR A 481 -9.11 -8.33 17.06
N ALA A 482 -10.24 -7.95 16.48
CA ALA A 482 -10.43 -6.69 15.79
C ALA A 482 -11.21 -5.71 16.66
N THR A 483 -10.74 -4.46 16.73
CA THR A 483 -11.50 -3.34 17.27
C THR A 483 -11.83 -2.40 16.12
N PRO A 484 -13.10 -2.02 15.89
CA PRO A 484 -13.44 -0.96 14.95
C PRO A 484 -12.76 0.34 15.38
N GLN A 485 -12.18 1.10 14.43
CA GLN A 485 -11.83 2.49 14.75
C GLN A 485 -13.11 3.27 15.02
N LEU A 486 -13.14 3.94 16.17
CA LEU A 486 -14.17 4.91 16.52
C LEU A 486 -13.87 6.25 15.87
#